data_AF-A0A4V2R0M7-F1
#
_entry.id   AF-A0A4V2R0M7-F1
#
_cell.length_a   1.000
_cell.length_b   1.000
_cell.length_c   1.000
_cell.angle_alpha   90.00
_cell.angle_beta   90.00
_cell.angle_gamma   90.00
#
_symmetry.space_group_name_H-M   'P 1'
#
loop_
_entity.id
_entity.type
_entity.pdbx_description
1 polymer ?
#
loop_
_entity_poly.entity_id
_entity_poly.type
_entity_poly.pdbx_seq_one_letter_code
_entity_poly.pdbx_strand_id
1 'polypeptide(L)'
;MEGYGVYLRGYDSAKQELEDEPGAGLETVLSLNMRVESDLEPVWTLVSDRAQAAGLTRNLSWSDRTNLAPVRIGALSDNNLAWRRGSILNRLSDESADASTALLEAARAARKSFGVDADKKLGKALDIVTQVAGELGIDVGAKARAELEAHSVSVAAGTISLHSETGVPLRRLGLGSTRLMISGLQQKSASESAVLLVDELEHGLEPHRIIQFLHNLGAKNADTPLQVFLTSHSPIAVRELTVEQLWIVRRSGGKHEIRWVGDYPDLQGTLRAHPDAFLARSILVCEGASEVGLVRGIDQNRHAAGKASMYATGTVLVDAGGCDKILGRALAFQTMGYRVATFRDDDVKPNPGKEAAFEVDGGEVFKWRDGNKLEVELFGSLPENAVNILLEKVLEDRSETEINDQLSSRSGNAVTLAIVRDELGKGVLSGEARKALGEAAGGNSEGKKAWFKSVGAMEEIGREVVIPHLLKSDVAFKGVIVAMRKWCVGA
;
A
#
# COMPACT_ATOMS: atom_id res chain seq x y z
N MET A 1 20.73 7.05 33.57
CA MET A 1 19.51 6.33 34.03
C MET A 1 19.23 6.51 35.52
N GLU A 2 20.24 6.72 36.39
CA GLU A 2 20.03 6.89 37.86
C GLU A 2 19.01 7.99 38.23
N GLY A 3 18.84 9.02 37.40
CA GLY A 3 17.89 10.11 37.62
C GLY A 3 16.40 9.75 37.55
N TYR A 4 16.02 8.52 37.18
CA TYR A 4 14.61 8.10 37.04
C TYR A 4 14.06 7.30 38.23
N GLY A 5 14.92 6.76 39.11
CA GLY A 5 14.50 6.15 40.39
C GLY A 5 13.34 5.16 40.27
N VAL A 6 12.27 5.39 41.03
CA VAL A 6 11.07 4.53 41.12
C VAL A 6 10.34 4.28 39.80
N TYR A 7 10.65 5.04 38.74
CA TYR A 7 10.04 4.88 37.41
C TYR A 7 10.80 3.88 36.53
N LEU A 8 11.97 3.40 36.95
CA LEU A 8 12.72 2.36 36.25
C LEU A 8 12.03 1.01 36.41
N ARG A 9 11.89 0.27 35.31
CA ARG A 9 11.26 -1.06 35.24
C ARG A 9 12.19 -2.04 34.55
N GLY A 10 11.92 -3.34 34.70
CA GLY A 10 12.61 -4.41 33.98
C GLY A 10 11.76 -4.93 32.82
N TYR A 11 12.37 -5.16 31.66
CA TYR A 11 11.70 -5.82 30.53
C TYR A 11 12.38 -7.16 30.24
N ASP A 12 11.60 -8.24 30.27
CA ASP A 12 12.02 -9.59 29.87
C ASP A 12 11.70 -9.76 28.39
N SER A 13 12.72 -9.63 27.53
CA SER A 13 12.56 -9.75 26.08
C SER A 13 12.18 -11.17 25.63
N ALA A 14 12.50 -12.20 26.41
CA ALA A 14 12.18 -13.59 26.08
C ALA A 14 10.71 -13.92 26.39
N LYS A 15 10.15 -13.33 27.47
CA LYS A 15 8.73 -13.50 27.82
C LYS A 15 7.82 -12.41 27.24
N GLN A 16 8.39 -11.31 26.74
CA GLN A 16 7.67 -10.09 26.37
C GLN A 16 6.86 -9.51 27.53
N GLU A 17 7.39 -9.62 28.75
CA GLU A 17 6.74 -9.21 29.98
C GLU A 17 7.49 -8.05 30.64
N LEU A 18 6.73 -7.19 31.31
CA LEU A 18 7.25 -6.02 32.02
C LEU A 18 7.20 -6.28 33.53
N GLU A 19 8.37 -6.25 34.17
CA GLU A 19 8.52 -6.30 35.61
C GLU A 19 8.55 -4.88 36.20
N ASP A 20 7.98 -4.71 37.38
CA ASP A 20 7.90 -3.37 37.98
C ASP A 20 9.23 -2.87 38.56
N GLU A 21 10.21 -3.77 38.76
CA GLU A 21 11.56 -3.43 39.19
C GLU A 21 12.61 -3.84 38.15
N PRO A 22 13.71 -3.10 38.01
CA PRO A 22 14.89 -3.57 37.27
C PRO A 22 15.48 -4.82 37.94
N GLY A 23 15.95 -5.77 37.14
CA GLY A 23 16.44 -7.06 37.64
C GLY A 23 17.62 -7.60 36.83
N ALA A 24 18.30 -8.61 37.39
CA ALA A 24 19.41 -9.27 36.71
C ALA A 24 18.90 -10.02 35.46
N GLY A 25 19.49 -9.73 34.31
CA GLY A 25 19.06 -10.31 33.03
C GLY A 25 17.87 -9.59 32.37
N LEU A 26 17.33 -8.55 33.00
CA LEU A 26 16.26 -7.73 32.43
C LEU A 26 16.83 -6.46 31.82
N GLU A 27 16.22 -6.03 30.72
CA GLU A 27 16.49 -4.72 30.15
C GLU A 27 15.88 -3.63 31.04
N THR A 28 16.66 -2.61 31.40
CA THR A 28 16.14 -1.49 32.20
C THR A 28 15.40 -0.51 31.30
N VAL A 29 14.10 -0.35 31.53
CA VAL A 29 13.20 0.45 30.68
C VAL A 29 12.42 1.49 31.47
N LEU A 30 11.74 2.39 30.76
CA LEU A 30 10.77 3.33 31.29
C LEU A 30 9.42 3.10 30.60
N SER A 31 8.31 3.21 31.35
CA SER A 31 6.97 3.22 30.77
C SER A 31 6.46 4.66 30.66
N LEU A 32 6.04 5.03 29.46
CA LEU A 32 5.44 6.32 29.13
C LEU A 32 3.93 6.18 29.05
N ASN A 33 3.22 7.11 29.67
CA ASN A 33 1.79 7.25 29.55
C ASN A 33 1.46 8.56 28.83
N MET A 34 0.71 8.46 27.74
CA MET A 34 0.11 9.60 27.04
C MET A 34 -1.38 9.60 27.36
N ARG A 35 -1.85 10.65 28.03
CA ARG A 35 -3.27 10.83 28.33
C ARG A 35 -3.79 12.03 27.57
N VAL A 36 -4.91 11.86 26.87
CA VAL A 36 -5.64 12.93 26.18
C VAL A 36 -6.98 13.08 26.87
N GLU A 37 -7.21 14.22 27.49
CA GLU A 37 -8.45 14.52 28.21
C GLU A 37 -9.48 15.17 27.28
N SER A 38 -10.64 15.55 27.82
CA SER A 38 -11.73 16.17 27.05
C SER A 38 -11.36 17.51 26.41
N ASP A 39 -10.28 18.16 26.86
CA ASP A 39 -9.71 19.37 26.26
C ASP A 39 -8.83 19.07 25.03
N LEU A 40 -8.60 17.79 24.72
CA LEU A 40 -7.72 17.30 23.66
C LEU A 40 -6.24 17.67 23.84
N GLU A 41 -5.84 18.05 25.06
CA GLU A 41 -4.45 18.37 25.38
C GLU A 41 -3.70 17.11 25.85
N PRO A 42 -2.61 16.70 25.18
CA PRO A 42 -1.87 15.51 25.54
C PRO A 42 -0.92 15.76 26.73
N VAL A 43 -1.06 14.95 27.78
CA VAL A 43 -0.17 14.93 28.94
C VAL A 43 0.72 13.69 28.89
N TRP A 44 2.04 13.89 28.99
CA TRP A 44 3.05 12.83 28.96
C TRP A 44 3.70 12.65 30.34
N THR A 45 3.49 11.49 30.95
CA THR A 45 4.03 11.13 32.27
C THR A 45 4.80 9.82 32.24
N LEU A 46 5.76 9.67 33.15
CA LEU A 46 6.37 8.38 33.46
C LEU A 46 5.46 7.61 34.43
N VAL A 47 5.35 6.29 34.25
CA VAL A 47 4.53 5.42 35.10
C VAL A 47 5.28 4.16 35.52
N SER A 48 5.02 3.70 36.74
CA SER A 48 5.36 2.38 37.28
C SER A 48 4.33 2.07 38.36
N ASP A 49 4.17 0.79 38.70
CA ASP A 49 3.16 0.37 39.69
C ASP A 49 3.57 0.88 41.07
N ARG A 50 4.87 0.86 41.40
CA ARG A 50 5.47 1.53 42.56
C ARG A 50 5.20 3.03 42.62
N ALA A 51 5.39 3.75 41.52
CA ALA A 51 5.15 5.20 41.51
C ALA A 51 3.65 5.51 41.69
N GLN A 52 2.76 4.74 41.07
CA GLN A 52 1.32 4.88 41.26
C GLN A 52 0.90 4.58 42.70
N ALA A 53 1.39 3.48 43.29
CA ALA A 53 1.09 3.11 44.67
C ALA A 53 1.55 4.17 45.69
N ALA A 54 2.66 4.87 45.39
CA ALA A 54 3.17 5.97 46.19
C ALA A 54 2.52 7.34 45.88
N GLY A 55 1.58 7.40 44.93
CA GLY A 55 0.95 8.66 44.50
C GLY A 55 1.92 9.64 43.83
N LEU A 56 3.02 9.14 43.27
CA LEU A 56 4.05 9.95 42.63
C LEU A 56 3.74 10.17 41.15
N THR A 57 3.87 11.42 40.70
CA THR A 57 3.69 11.80 39.30
C THR A 57 4.94 12.50 38.78
N ARG A 58 5.41 12.13 37.60
CA ARG A 58 6.53 12.80 36.92
C ARG A 58 6.23 13.00 35.45
N ASN A 59 6.28 14.25 35.02
CA ASN A 59 6.17 14.60 33.60
C ASN A 59 7.46 14.22 32.86
N LEU A 60 7.31 13.91 31.56
CA LEU A 60 8.46 13.77 30.68
C LEU A 60 9.08 15.15 30.42
N SER A 61 10.39 15.28 30.70
CA SER A 61 11.12 16.54 30.53
C SER A 61 11.19 16.97 29.06
N TRP A 62 11.45 18.25 28.79
CA TRP A 62 11.60 18.72 27.41
C TRP A 62 12.76 18.02 26.69
N SER A 63 13.90 17.84 27.36
CA SER A 63 15.07 17.16 26.77
C SER A 63 14.75 15.72 26.39
N ASP A 64 14.05 14.99 27.24
CA ASP A 64 13.66 13.61 26.94
C ASP A 64 12.61 13.55 25.82
N ARG A 65 11.68 14.52 25.78
CA ARG A 65 10.74 14.66 24.66
C ARG A 65 11.47 14.87 23.34
N THR A 66 12.54 15.65 23.31
CA THR A 66 13.34 15.86 22.09
C THR A 66 14.12 14.61 21.70
N ASN A 67 14.66 13.86 22.66
CA ASN A 67 15.36 12.60 22.38
C ASN A 67 14.43 11.51 21.86
N LEU A 68 13.17 11.49 22.30
CA LEU A 68 12.15 10.54 21.86
C LEU A 68 11.34 11.03 20.66
N ALA A 69 11.54 12.28 20.21
CA ALA A 69 10.73 12.88 19.18
C ALA A 69 10.92 12.13 17.86
N PRO A 70 9.85 11.50 17.33
CA PRO A 70 9.98 10.77 16.08
C PRO A 70 10.23 11.72 14.93
N VAL A 71 10.95 11.24 13.93
CA VAL A 71 11.13 12.00 12.69
C VAL A 71 10.05 11.59 11.71
N ARG A 72 9.26 12.56 11.25
CA ARG A 72 8.22 12.33 10.26
C ARG A 72 8.75 12.55 8.84
N ILE A 73 8.62 11.56 7.96
CA ILE A 73 8.83 11.69 6.52
C ILE A 73 7.45 11.84 5.85
N GLY A 74 7.08 13.08 5.54
CA GLY A 74 5.83 13.44 4.88
C GLY A 74 5.91 14.79 4.16
N ALA A 75 4.77 15.48 4.01
CA ALA A 75 4.66 16.71 3.21
C ALA A 75 5.50 17.91 3.70
N LEU A 76 5.87 17.95 4.99
CA LEU A 76 6.61 19.07 5.60
C LEU A 76 8.10 18.71 5.84
N SER A 77 8.79 18.24 4.82
CA SER A 77 10.16 17.70 4.90
C SER A 77 11.28 18.74 4.72
N ASP A 78 10.96 19.96 4.29
CA ASP A 78 11.92 21.02 3.96
C ASP A 78 12.85 21.41 5.12
N ASN A 79 12.36 21.31 6.36
CA ASN A 79 13.15 21.62 7.55
C ASN A 79 14.37 20.70 7.71
N ASN A 80 14.34 19.50 7.14
CA ASN A 80 15.42 18.53 7.25
C ASN A 80 16.55 18.73 6.24
N LEU A 81 16.38 19.60 5.24
CA LEU A 81 17.38 19.91 4.22
C LEU A 81 18.04 21.29 4.42
N ALA A 82 17.94 21.83 5.64
CA ALA A 82 18.58 23.06 6.07
C ALA A 82 19.15 22.92 7.49
N TRP A 83 20.20 23.67 7.81
CA TRP A 83 20.73 23.78 9.17
C TRP A 83 19.82 24.70 9.99
N ARG A 84 18.78 24.08 10.55
CA ARG A 84 17.78 24.71 11.43
C ARG A 84 17.75 23.94 12.73
N ARG A 85 17.37 24.61 13.82
CA ARG A 85 17.18 23.94 15.11
C ARG A 85 16.19 22.77 14.93
N GLY A 86 16.61 21.58 15.35
CA GLY A 86 15.81 20.35 15.24
C GLY A 86 15.87 19.65 13.88
N SER A 87 16.66 20.12 12.91
CA SER A 87 16.85 19.40 11.64
C SER A 87 17.74 18.16 11.81
N ILE A 88 17.69 17.26 10.83
CA ILE A 88 18.58 16.08 10.77
C ILE A 88 20.02 16.50 10.58
N LEU A 89 20.27 17.60 9.84
CA LEU A 89 21.64 18.04 9.55
C LEU A 89 22.40 18.45 10.81
N ASN A 90 21.72 19.08 11.78
CA ASN A 90 22.31 19.41 13.07
C ASN A 90 22.63 18.18 13.95
N ARG A 91 22.13 17.00 13.57
CA ARG A 91 22.30 15.71 14.26
C ARG A 91 23.23 14.74 13.52
N LEU A 92 23.73 15.15 12.35
CA LEU A 92 24.67 14.35 11.57
C LEU A 92 26.12 14.63 11.98
N SER A 93 26.39 15.84 12.44
CA SER A 93 27.71 16.24 12.92
C SER A 93 27.60 17.37 13.96
N ASP A 94 28.58 17.42 14.86
CA ASP A 94 28.78 18.53 15.80
C ASP A 94 29.27 19.82 15.11
N GLU A 95 29.42 19.80 13.78
CA GLU A 95 29.90 20.93 13.00
C GLU A 95 28.79 22.00 12.87
N SER A 96 28.96 23.12 13.58
CA SER A 96 28.12 24.30 13.37
C SER A 96 28.84 25.32 12.48
N ALA A 97 28.33 25.52 11.26
CA ALA A 97 28.73 26.67 10.46
C ALA A 97 28.06 27.93 11.03
N ASP A 98 28.79 28.69 11.85
CA ASP A 98 28.32 30.00 12.31
C ASP A 98 28.42 31.04 11.18
N ALA A 99 27.39 31.08 10.33
CA ALA A 99 27.29 32.07 9.29
C ALA A 99 27.09 33.50 9.83
N SER A 100 26.77 33.67 11.11
CA SER A 100 26.45 35.00 11.67
C SER A 100 27.63 35.97 11.53
N THR A 101 28.85 35.49 11.75
CA THR A 101 30.06 36.31 11.63
C THR A 101 30.29 36.77 10.18
N ALA A 102 30.27 35.84 9.22
CA ALA A 102 30.44 36.17 7.79
C ALA A 102 29.31 37.09 7.26
N LEU A 103 28.08 36.88 7.72
CA LEU A 103 26.93 37.71 7.35
C LEU A 103 27.01 39.11 7.95
N LEU A 104 27.47 39.25 9.20
CA LEU A 104 27.71 40.54 9.83
C LEU A 104 28.82 41.32 9.12
N GLU A 105 29.89 40.65 8.70
CA GLU A 105 30.95 41.24 7.88
C GLU A 105 30.42 41.72 6.53
N ALA A 106 29.62 40.91 5.84
CA ALA A 106 28.99 41.27 4.57
C ALA A 106 28.03 42.47 4.73
N ALA A 107 27.21 42.49 5.79
CA ALA A 107 26.31 43.61 6.09
C ALA A 107 27.08 44.91 6.36
N ARG A 108 28.19 44.83 7.11
CA ARG A 108 29.08 45.97 7.37
C ARG A 108 29.73 46.47 6.08
N ALA A 109 30.22 45.58 5.23
CA ALA A 109 30.79 45.92 3.93
C ALA A 109 29.76 46.59 3.01
N ALA A 110 28.53 46.06 2.95
CA ALA A 110 27.43 46.64 2.19
C ALA A 110 27.07 48.05 2.67
N ARG A 111 26.99 48.29 3.98
CA ARG A 111 26.74 49.63 4.55
C ARG A 111 27.84 50.63 4.22
N LYS A 112 29.11 50.20 4.33
CA LYS A 112 30.27 51.03 3.97
C LYS A 112 30.27 51.39 2.49
N SER A 113 29.98 50.44 1.60
CA SER A 113 29.92 50.68 0.16
C SER A 113 28.72 51.55 -0.22
N PHE A 114 27.55 51.29 0.36
CA PHE A 114 26.34 52.05 0.06
C PHE A 114 26.47 53.51 0.47
N GLY A 115 27.02 53.83 1.64
CA GLY A 115 27.22 55.23 2.04
C GLY A 115 28.03 56.05 1.01
N VAL A 116 29.06 55.43 0.42
CA VAL A 116 29.90 56.06 -0.62
C VAL A 116 29.14 56.25 -1.94
N ASP A 117 28.33 55.27 -2.34
CA ASP A 117 27.54 55.35 -3.58
C ASP A 117 26.27 56.18 -3.45
N ALA A 118 25.69 56.24 -2.24
CA ALA A 118 24.49 57.00 -1.93
C ALA A 118 24.77 58.50 -2.05
N ASP A 119 25.92 58.98 -1.59
CA ASP A 119 26.32 60.39 -1.77
C ASP A 119 26.39 60.79 -3.25
N LYS A 120 26.79 59.87 -4.13
CA LYS A 120 26.83 60.11 -5.59
C LYS A 120 25.45 60.08 -6.24
N LYS A 121 24.57 59.17 -5.79
CA LYS A 121 23.26 58.93 -6.42
C LYS A 121 22.14 59.82 -5.85
N LEU A 122 22.24 60.20 -4.58
CA LEU A 122 21.23 60.94 -3.83
C LEU A 122 21.67 62.36 -3.44
N GLY A 123 22.84 62.81 -3.93
CA GLY A 123 23.45 64.09 -3.55
C GLY A 123 22.50 65.29 -3.58
N LYS A 124 21.73 65.46 -4.67
CA LYS A 124 20.76 66.57 -4.79
C LYS A 124 19.69 66.54 -3.70
N ALA A 125 19.17 65.37 -3.36
CA ALA A 125 18.16 65.23 -2.31
C ALA A 125 18.79 65.49 -0.93
N LEU A 126 20.00 65.00 -0.70
CA LEU A 126 20.74 65.25 0.55
C LEU A 126 21.09 66.74 0.74
N ASP A 127 21.40 67.46 -0.35
CA ASP A 127 21.67 68.90 -0.29
C ASP A 127 20.40 69.69 0.07
N ILE A 128 19.25 69.35 -0.52
CA ILE A 128 17.95 69.95 -0.15
C ILE A 128 17.63 69.67 1.31
N VAL A 129 17.79 68.42 1.77
CA VAL A 129 17.53 68.05 3.17
C VAL A 129 18.47 68.80 4.13
N THR A 130 19.75 68.93 3.76
CA THR A 130 20.74 69.67 4.56
C THR A 130 20.36 71.16 4.66
N GLN A 131 19.94 71.77 3.56
CA GLN A 131 19.49 73.17 3.54
C GLN A 131 18.26 73.36 4.43
N VAL A 132 17.22 72.54 4.24
CA VAL A 132 15.97 72.63 5.02
C VAL A 132 16.23 72.39 6.51
N ALA A 133 17.07 71.41 6.87
CA ALA A 133 17.44 71.16 8.25
C ALA A 133 18.13 72.40 8.88
N GLY A 134 19.05 73.04 8.15
CA GLY A 134 19.71 74.27 8.59
C GLY A 134 18.74 75.44 8.78
N GLU A 135 17.82 75.65 7.83
CA GLU A 135 16.78 76.71 7.91
C GLU A 135 15.84 76.50 9.11
N LEU A 136 15.59 75.25 9.50
CA LEU A 136 14.75 74.89 10.64
C LEU A 136 15.52 74.76 11.97
N GLY A 137 16.84 75.00 11.98
CA GLY A 137 17.68 74.88 13.18
C GLY A 137 17.91 73.45 13.67
N ILE A 138 17.74 72.46 12.80
CA ILE A 138 17.97 71.03 13.08
C ILE A 138 19.43 70.70 12.78
N ASP A 139 20.20 70.32 13.80
CA ASP A 139 21.60 69.93 13.62
C ASP A 139 21.71 68.53 12.99
N VAL A 140 22.12 68.50 11.73
CA VAL A 140 22.46 67.28 10.96
C VAL A 140 23.95 67.19 10.65
N GLY A 141 24.78 68.01 11.31
CA GLY A 141 26.19 68.18 10.99
C GLY A 141 26.44 68.91 9.67
N ALA A 142 27.64 68.74 9.11
CA ALA A 142 28.06 69.46 7.90
C ALA A 142 27.27 69.07 6.63
N LYS A 143 26.71 67.85 6.59
CA LYS A 143 25.90 67.35 5.46
C LYS A 143 25.08 66.14 5.90
N ALA A 144 23.79 66.14 5.54
CA ALA A 144 22.92 64.98 5.73
C ALA A 144 23.44 63.78 4.91
N ARG A 145 23.41 62.58 5.50
CA ARG A 145 23.88 61.34 4.88
C ARG A 145 22.76 60.33 4.71
N ALA A 146 22.82 59.58 3.62
CA ALA A 146 21.99 58.40 3.42
C ALA A 146 22.80 57.14 3.77
N GLU A 147 22.31 56.35 4.72
CA GLU A 147 22.92 55.07 5.10
C GLU A 147 21.89 53.93 5.06
N LEU A 148 22.38 52.69 4.97
CA LEU A 148 21.55 51.50 5.19
C LEU A 148 21.26 51.35 6.69
N GLU A 149 19.99 51.14 7.05
CA GLU A 149 19.57 50.93 8.43
C GLU A 149 20.13 49.63 9.02
N ALA A 150 20.53 49.65 10.29
CA ALA A 150 21.13 48.50 10.96
C ALA A 150 20.18 47.31 11.10
N HIS A 151 18.87 47.56 11.18
CA HIS A 151 17.83 46.54 11.38
C HIS A 151 17.19 46.04 10.09
N SER A 152 17.45 46.66 8.94
CA SER A 152 16.87 46.24 7.66
C SER A 152 17.54 44.97 7.09
N VAL A 153 18.70 44.58 7.64
CA VAL A 153 19.43 43.34 7.30
C VAL A 153 19.33 42.37 8.48
N SER A 154 18.12 41.90 8.78
CA SER A 154 17.91 40.83 9.77
C SER A 154 18.20 39.48 9.12
N VAL A 155 19.28 38.81 9.55
CA VAL A 155 19.63 37.47 9.07
C VAL A 155 19.45 36.49 10.23
N ALA A 156 18.32 35.78 10.25
CA ALA A 156 18.01 34.80 11.28
C ALA A 156 18.70 33.45 11.00
N ALA A 157 18.99 32.70 12.08
CA ALA A 157 19.47 31.32 12.01
C ALA A 157 18.51 30.45 11.16
N GLY A 158 19.06 29.73 10.16
CA GLY A 158 18.29 28.97 9.17
C GLY A 158 18.53 29.37 7.71
N THR A 159 19.54 30.22 7.46
CA THR A 159 19.98 30.67 6.12
C THR A 159 20.81 29.66 5.35
N ILE A 160 21.34 28.63 6.00
CA ILE A 160 22.15 27.59 5.35
C ILE A 160 21.24 26.43 4.97
N SER A 161 21.08 26.19 3.66
CA SER A 161 20.42 25.01 3.10
C SER A 161 21.36 24.22 2.23
N LEU A 162 21.02 22.96 1.97
CA LEU A 162 21.75 22.14 0.99
C LEU A 162 21.40 22.61 -0.43
N HIS A 163 22.42 22.69 -1.30
CA HIS A 163 22.28 22.97 -2.73
C HIS A 163 23.00 21.90 -3.55
N SER A 164 22.54 21.67 -4.78
CA SER A 164 23.29 20.91 -5.78
C SER A 164 24.57 21.65 -6.17
N GLU A 165 25.46 20.97 -6.88
CA GLU A 165 26.66 21.57 -7.49
C GLU A 165 26.33 22.79 -8.36
N THR A 166 25.18 22.79 -9.03
CA THR A 166 24.69 23.90 -9.86
C THR A 166 24.01 25.02 -9.07
N GLY A 167 24.03 24.96 -7.73
CA GLY A 167 23.44 25.99 -6.86
C GLY A 167 21.93 25.88 -6.67
N VAL A 168 21.29 24.80 -7.12
CA VAL A 168 19.84 24.59 -6.93
C VAL A 168 19.57 24.06 -5.52
N PRO A 169 18.71 24.69 -4.70
CA PRO A 169 18.41 24.18 -3.35
C PRO A 169 17.85 22.75 -3.39
N LEU A 170 18.38 21.84 -2.58
CA LEU A 170 17.89 20.45 -2.50
C LEU A 170 16.45 20.37 -1.97
N ARG A 171 15.96 21.38 -1.25
CA ARG A 171 14.53 21.50 -0.89
C ARG A 171 13.61 21.60 -2.11
N ARG A 172 14.14 21.86 -3.31
CA ARG A 172 13.39 21.86 -4.57
C ARG A 172 13.40 20.51 -5.29
N LEU A 173 13.98 19.48 -4.68
CA LEU A 173 13.90 18.12 -5.21
C LEU A 173 12.43 17.69 -5.32
N GLY A 174 12.15 16.85 -6.31
CA GLY A 174 10.86 16.16 -6.39
C GLY A 174 10.60 15.35 -5.11
N LEU A 175 9.34 15.21 -4.74
CA LEU A 175 8.91 14.62 -3.46
C LEU A 175 9.60 13.28 -3.16
N GLY A 176 9.62 12.36 -4.12
CA GLY A 176 10.29 11.07 -3.95
C GLY A 176 11.79 11.18 -3.65
N SER A 177 12.49 12.10 -4.31
CA SER A 177 13.92 12.35 -4.08
C SER A 177 14.16 12.95 -2.70
N THR A 178 13.31 13.88 -2.27
CA THR A 178 13.35 14.46 -0.92
C THR A 178 13.17 13.38 0.15
N ARG A 179 12.17 12.50 -0.01
CA ARG A 179 11.90 11.39 0.93
C ARG A 179 13.09 10.43 1.03
N LEU A 180 13.65 10.01 -0.11
CA LEU A 180 14.82 9.14 -0.14
C LEU A 180 16.05 9.78 0.50
N MET A 181 16.34 11.05 0.20
CA MET A 181 17.46 11.77 0.80
C MET A 181 17.32 11.81 2.32
N ILE A 182 16.14 12.20 2.82
CA ILE A 182 15.86 12.27 4.25
C ILE A 182 15.98 10.89 4.92
N SER A 183 15.51 9.83 4.26
CA SER A 183 15.67 8.45 4.77
C SER A 183 17.12 8.04 4.91
N GLY A 184 17.96 8.36 3.91
CA GLY A 184 19.39 8.05 3.95
C GLY A 184 20.12 8.83 5.03
N LEU A 185 19.79 10.12 5.19
CA LEU A 185 20.33 10.94 6.28
C LEU A 185 19.90 10.41 7.66
N GLN A 186 18.64 9.96 7.81
CA GLN A 186 18.19 9.35 9.06
C GLN A 186 18.92 8.07 9.40
N GLN A 187 19.15 7.20 8.42
CA GLN A 187 19.91 5.98 8.65
C GLN A 187 21.33 6.28 9.18
N LYS A 188 21.95 7.38 8.73
CA LYS A 188 23.27 7.82 9.20
C LYS A 188 23.25 8.49 10.58
N SER A 189 22.10 9.01 11.01
CA SER A 189 21.88 9.64 12.32
C SER A 189 21.07 8.73 13.27
N ALA A 190 21.00 7.42 12.99
CA ALA A 190 20.12 6.51 13.71
C ALA A 190 20.46 6.38 15.21
N SER A 191 21.70 6.68 15.62
CA SER A 191 22.10 6.76 17.03
C SER A 191 21.45 7.91 17.80
N GLU A 192 20.93 8.93 17.11
CA GLU A 192 20.33 10.12 17.74
C GLU A 192 18.81 10.15 17.72
N SER A 193 18.15 9.36 16.86
CA SER A 193 16.70 9.23 16.84
C SER A 193 16.30 7.84 16.40
N ALA A 194 15.85 7.06 17.38
CA ALA A 194 15.48 5.68 17.16
C ALA A 194 14.13 5.51 16.45
N VAL A 195 13.27 6.54 16.35
CA VAL A 195 11.89 6.37 15.83
C VAL A 195 11.62 7.19 14.57
N LEU A 196 11.09 6.53 13.55
CA LEU A 196 10.69 7.14 12.28
C LEU A 196 9.20 6.88 11.97
N LEU A 197 8.50 7.93 11.54
CA LEU A 197 7.11 7.85 11.08
C LEU A 197 7.05 8.16 9.59
N VAL A 198 6.51 7.24 8.80
CA VAL A 198 6.35 7.38 7.35
C VAL A 198 4.88 7.23 6.99
N ASP A 199 4.29 8.29 6.46
CA ASP A 199 2.89 8.26 6.03
C ASP A 199 2.81 8.06 4.52
N GLU A 200 1.91 7.20 4.05
CA GLU A 200 1.75 6.79 2.65
C GLU A 200 3.11 6.55 1.96
N LEU A 201 3.75 5.43 2.28
CA LEU A 201 5.10 5.09 1.80
C LEU A 201 5.28 5.33 0.29
N GLU A 202 4.29 4.97 -0.51
CA GLU A 202 4.29 5.06 -1.99
C GLU A 202 4.11 6.47 -2.55
N HIS A 203 3.72 7.44 -1.72
CA HIS A 203 3.39 8.77 -2.19
C HIS A 203 4.60 9.48 -2.83
N GLY A 204 4.50 9.75 -4.14
CA GLY A 204 5.57 10.38 -4.93
C GLY A 204 6.75 9.46 -5.26
N LEU A 205 6.59 8.13 -5.15
CA LEU A 205 7.63 7.14 -5.47
C LEU A 205 7.16 6.10 -6.49
N GLU A 206 7.98 5.86 -7.51
CA GLU A 206 7.83 4.73 -8.43
C GLU A 206 8.11 3.39 -7.71
N PRO A 207 7.59 2.24 -8.22
CA PRO A 207 7.73 0.93 -7.56
C PRO A 207 9.17 0.58 -7.12
N HIS A 208 10.16 0.81 -7.98
CA HIS A 208 11.56 0.52 -7.67
C HIS A 208 12.13 1.44 -6.57
N ARG A 209 11.63 2.67 -6.46
CA ARG A 209 12.02 3.61 -5.40
C ARG A 209 11.32 3.32 -4.07
N ILE A 210 10.12 2.72 -4.08
CA ILE A 210 9.49 2.19 -2.86
C ILE A 210 10.38 1.10 -2.26
N ILE A 211 10.85 0.16 -3.09
CA ILE A 211 11.76 -0.91 -2.66
C ILE A 211 13.05 -0.29 -2.08
N GLN A 212 13.68 0.64 -2.81
CA GLN A 212 14.87 1.33 -2.32
C GLN A 212 14.63 2.08 -1.01
N PHE A 213 13.46 2.72 -0.87
CA PHE A 213 13.11 3.42 0.36
C PHE A 213 12.98 2.44 1.53
N LEU A 214 12.27 1.32 1.37
CA LEU A 214 12.19 0.26 2.39
C LEU A 214 13.57 -0.28 2.79
N HIS A 215 14.47 -0.46 1.83
CA HIS A 215 15.85 -0.88 2.11
C HIS A 215 16.61 0.16 2.93
N ASN A 216 16.50 1.44 2.59
CA ASN A 216 17.10 2.54 3.37
C ASN A 216 16.55 2.60 4.79
N LEU A 217 15.27 2.28 4.97
CA LEU A 217 14.59 2.17 6.27
C LEU A 217 15.03 0.95 7.08
N GLY A 218 15.84 0.06 6.51
CA GLY A 218 16.37 -1.11 7.21
C GLY A 218 15.46 -2.34 7.15
N ALA A 219 14.46 -2.37 6.25
CA ALA A 219 13.52 -3.50 6.14
C ALA A 219 14.18 -4.86 5.85
N LYS A 220 15.45 -4.88 5.41
CA LYS A 220 16.25 -6.08 5.12
C LYS A 220 17.46 -6.27 6.03
N ASN A 221 17.62 -5.41 7.04
CA ASN A 221 18.75 -5.49 7.96
C ASN A 221 18.36 -6.33 9.17
N ALA A 222 19.23 -7.26 9.58
CA ALA A 222 19.02 -8.06 10.79
C ALA A 222 19.05 -7.18 12.05
N ASP A 223 20.00 -6.26 12.11
CA ASP A 223 20.07 -5.23 13.15
C ASP A 223 19.46 -3.94 12.61
N THR A 224 18.29 -3.56 13.14
CA THR A 224 17.60 -2.33 12.74
C THR A 224 17.87 -1.24 13.78
N PRO A 225 18.72 -0.23 13.49
CA PRO A 225 18.96 0.86 14.44
C PRO A 225 17.78 1.84 14.52
N LEU A 226 16.76 1.66 13.67
CA LEU A 226 15.56 2.48 13.60
C LEU A 226 14.32 1.61 13.82
N GLN A 227 13.45 2.06 14.72
CA GLN A 227 12.06 1.63 14.82
C GLN A 227 11.23 2.47 13.84
N VAL A 228 10.65 1.82 12.84
CA VAL A 228 9.89 2.48 11.77
C VAL A 228 8.43 2.11 11.88
N PHE A 229 7.57 3.13 11.98
CA PHE A 229 6.13 2.97 11.79
C PHE A 229 5.76 3.58 10.45
N LEU A 230 5.18 2.76 9.56
CA LEU A 230 4.78 3.20 8.23
C LEU A 230 3.35 2.79 7.89
N THR A 231 2.69 3.63 7.10
CA THR A 231 1.40 3.33 6.47
C THR A 231 1.60 3.15 4.96
N SER A 232 0.86 2.23 4.34
CA SER A 232 0.93 1.99 2.90
C SER A 232 -0.35 1.34 2.38
N HIS A 233 -0.75 1.74 1.18
CA HIS A 233 -1.72 1.08 0.32
C HIS A 233 -1.05 0.47 -0.92
N SER A 234 0.27 0.31 -0.90
CA SER A 234 1.03 -0.18 -2.03
C SER A 234 1.20 -1.69 -1.99
N PRO A 235 0.75 -2.42 -3.02
CA PRO A 235 1.04 -3.85 -3.13
C PRO A 235 2.55 -4.12 -3.29
N ILE A 236 3.33 -3.12 -3.73
CA ILE A 236 4.80 -3.23 -3.81
C ILE A 236 5.40 -3.29 -2.41
N ALA A 237 4.92 -2.45 -1.49
CA ALA A 237 5.37 -2.45 -0.11
C ALA A 237 4.99 -3.75 0.60
N VAL A 238 3.73 -4.18 0.45
CA VAL A 238 3.25 -5.44 1.00
C VAL A 238 4.08 -6.62 0.49
N ARG A 239 4.36 -6.69 -0.82
CA ARG A 239 5.16 -7.77 -1.42
C ARG A 239 6.60 -7.79 -0.92
N GLU A 240 7.20 -6.62 -0.73
CA GLU A 240 8.60 -6.47 -0.35
C GLU A 240 8.82 -6.83 1.13
N LEU A 241 7.89 -6.53 2.02
CA LEU A 241 7.99 -6.79 3.46
C LEU A 241 7.77 -8.27 3.82
N THR A 242 8.24 -8.67 5.00
CA THR A 242 7.90 -9.97 5.59
C THR A 242 6.61 -9.89 6.40
N VAL A 243 5.99 -11.04 6.66
CA VAL A 243 4.75 -11.11 7.45
C VAL A 243 4.92 -10.56 8.87
N GLU A 244 6.09 -10.72 9.48
CA GLU A 244 6.42 -10.17 10.80
C GLU A 244 6.47 -8.64 10.80
N GLN A 245 6.66 -8.02 9.63
CA GLN A 245 6.73 -6.57 9.46
C GLN A 245 5.36 -5.94 9.14
N LEU A 246 4.27 -6.71 9.14
CA LEU A 246 2.97 -6.27 8.65
C LEU A 246 1.87 -6.35 9.69
N TRP A 247 1.12 -5.26 9.78
CA TRP A 247 -0.11 -5.16 10.56
C TRP A 247 -1.25 -4.69 9.65
N ILE A 248 -2.40 -5.36 9.76
CA ILE A 248 -3.61 -4.99 9.03
C ILE A 248 -4.55 -4.30 10.00
N VAL A 249 -4.93 -3.06 9.67
CA VAL A 249 -5.90 -2.29 10.43
C VAL A 249 -7.27 -2.42 9.77
N ARG A 250 -8.29 -2.84 10.53
CA ARG A 250 -9.68 -2.94 10.05
C ARG A 250 -10.64 -2.20 10.97
N ARG A 251 -11.76 -1.78 10.41
CA ARG A 251 -12.90 -1.28 11.19
C ARG A 251 -13.85 -2.44 11.47
N SER A 252 -14.17 -2.66 12.73
CA SER A 252 -15.08 -3.72 13.20
C SER A 252 -15.92 -3.18 14.36
N GLY A 253 -17.25 -3.27 14.27
CA GLY A 253 -18.16 -2.85 15.35
C GLY A 253 -17.99 -1.39 15.83
N GLY A 254 -17.61 -0.47 14.94
CA GLY A 254 -17.35 0.94 15.30
C GLY A 254 -15.98 1.20 15.96
N LYS A 255 -15.15 0.16 16.12
CA LYS A 255 -13.77 0.24 16.60
C LYS A 255 -12.77 -0.11 15.49
N HIS A 256 -11.49 0.13 15.74
CA HIS A 256 -10.40 -0.37 14.91
C HIS A 256 -9.76 -1.59 15.57
N GLU A 257 -9.59 -2.66 14.80
CA GLU A 257 -8.83 -3.85 15.16
C GLU A 257 -7.52 -3.83 14.38
N ILE A 258 -6.42 -4.20 15.05
CA ILE A 258 -5.11 -4.34 14.44
C ILE A 258 -4.73 -5.81 14.53
N ARG A 259 -4.41 -6.43 13.39
CA ARG A 259 -4.01 -7.83 13.32
C ARG A 259 -2.58 -7.93 12.83
N TRP A 260 -1.73 -8.60 13.57
CA TRP A 260 -0.36 -8.84 13.16
C TRP A 260 -0.30 -10.04 12.22
N VAL A 261 0.36 -9.88 11.06
CA VAL A 261 0.48 -10.98 10.09
C VAL A 261 1.57 -11.97 10.52
N GLY A 262 2.47 -11.57 11.42
CA GLY A 262 3.54 -12.42 11.96
C GLY A 262 3.07 -13.67 12.70
N ASP A 263 1.83 -13.68 13.20
CA ASP A 263 1.20 -14.88 13.78
C ASP A 263 0.95 -15.98 12.74
N TYR A 264 1.12 -15.68 11.45
CA TYR A 264 0.79 -16.56 10.32
C TYR A 264 1.96 -16.64 9.31
N PRO A 265 3.10 -17.25 9.69
CA PRO A 265 4.30 -17.31 8.86
C PRO A 265 4.07 -17.96 7.48
N ASP A 266 3.16 -18.94 7.40
CA ASP A 266 2.81 -19.65 6.17
C ASP A 266 2.20 -18.74 5.08
N LEU A 267 1.75 -17.53 5.45
CA LEU A 267 1.20 -16.56 4.51
C LEU A 267 2.25 -15.87 3.64
N GLN A 268 3.54 -15.96 3.96
CA GLN A 268 4.59 -15.24 3.24
C GLN A 268 4.59 -15.53 1.73
N GLY A 269 4.32 -16.79 1.34
CA GLY A 269 4.20 -17.18 -0.07
C GLY A 269 2.98 -16.56 -0.75
N THR A 270 1.83 -16.61 -0.09
CA THR A 270 0.57 -16.00 -0.55
C THR A 270 0.70 -14.49 -0.70
N LEU A 271 1.35 -13.84 0.27
CA LEU A 271 1.62 -12.41 0.26
C LEU A 271 2.51 -11.96 -0.91
N ARG A 272 3.53 -12.74 -1.26
CA ARG A 272 4.37 -12.44 -2.43
C ARG A 272 3.60 -12.58 -3.74
N ALA A 273 2.76 -13.61 -3.83
CA ALA A 273 1.97 -13.91 -5.02
C ALA A 273 0.82 -12.91 -5.23
N HIS A 274 0.08 -12.57 -4.16
CA HIS A 274 -1.16 -11.77 -4.19
C HIS A 274 -1.16 -10.66 -3.14
N PRO A 275 -0.25 -9.68 -3.22
CA PRO A 275 -0.12 -8.62 -2.21
C PRO A 275 -1.34 -7.69 -2.16
N ASP A 276 -2.02 -7.49 -3.27
CA ASP A 276 -3.26 -6.72 -3.40
C ASP A 276 -4.43 -7.34 -2.62
N ALA A 277 -4.45 -8.67 -2.46
CA ALA A 277 -5.46 -9.34 -1.64
C ALA A 277 -5.39 -8.90 -0.16
N PHE A 278 -4.21 -8.54 0.35
CA PHE A 278 -4.04 -8.04 1.72
C PHE A 278 -4.59 -6.62 1.92
N LEU A 279 -4.92 -5.93 0.83
CA LEU A 279 -5.54 -4.60 0.84
C LEU A 279 -7.05 -4.68 0.56
N ALA A 280 -7.58 -5.88 0.33
CA ALA A 280 -8.98 -6.10 -0.02
C ALA A 280 -9.93 -6.04 1.18
N ARG A 281 -11.23 -5.85 0.88
CA ARG A 281 -12.33 -6.08 1.83
C ARG A 281 -12.84 -7.51 1.76
N SER A 282 -13.00 -8.01 0.54
CA SER A 282 -13.42 -9.39 0.25
C SER A 282 -12.48 -10.04 -0.75
N ILE A 283 -12.31 -11.36 -0.66
CA ILE A 283 -11.41 -12.12 -1.54
C ILE A 283 -12.18 -13.30 -2.14
N LEU A 284 -12.28 -13.35 -3.46
CA LEU A 284 -12.75 -14.53 -4.18
C LEU A 284 -11.53 -15.31 -4.66
N VAL A 285 -11.28 -16.47 -4.06
CA VAL A 285 -10.22 -17.38 -4.48
C VAL A 285 -10.76 -18.27 -5.59
N CYS A 286 -10.32 -18.00 -6.82
CA CYS A 286 -10.63 -18.80 -7.98
C CYS A 286 -9.65 -19.96 -8.11
N GLU A 287 -10.08 -21.09 -8.65
CA GLU A 287 -9.20 -22.24 -8.88
C GLU A 287 -8.01 -21.88 -9.80
N GLY A 288 -8.29 -21.21 -10.91
CA GLY A 288 -7.29 -20.87 -11.92
C GLY A 288 -7.59 -19.58 -12.69
N ALA A 289 -6.75 -19.35 -13.70
CA ALA A 289 -6.83 -18.19 -14.60
C ALA A 289 -8.16 -18.10 -15.37
N SER A 290 -8.74 -19.23 -15.77
CA SER A 290 -10.00 -19.27 -16.52
C SER A 290 -11.17 -18.77 -15.67
N GLU A 291 -11.25 -19.19 -14.41
CA GLU A 291 -12.26 -18.76 -13.44
C GLU A 291 -12.09 -17.27 -13.11
N VAL A 292 -10.84 -16.80 -12.92
CA VAL A 292 -10.54 -15.37 -12.76
C VAL A 292 -11.02 -14.57 -13.97
N GLY A 293 -10.74 -15.05 -15.19
CA GLY A 293 -11.19 -14.41 -16.43
C GLY A 293 -12.71 -14.30 -16.49
N LEU A 294 -13.42 -15.40 -16.24
CA LEU A 294 -14.88 -15.42 -16.28
C LEU A 294 -15.50 -14.38 -15.33
N VAL A 295 -15.01 -14.32 -14.08
CA VAL A 295 -15.51 -13.36 -13.08
C VAL A 295 -15.23 -11.92 -13.50
N ARG A 296 -14.04 -11.64 -14.05
CA ARG A 296 -13.70 -10.31 -14.60
C ARG A 296 -14.61 -9.91 -15.75
N GLY A 297 -14.92 -10.82 -16.67
CA GLY A 297 -15.82 -10.57 -17.79
C GLY A 297 -17.24 -10.22 -17.32
N ILE A 298 -17.75 -10.96 -16.35
CA ILE A 298 -19.05 -10.72 -15.72
C ILE A 298 -19.08 -9.34 -15.05
N ASP A 299 -18.02 -8.95 -14.37
CA ASP A 299 -17.91 -7.64 -13.71
C ASP A 299 -17.80 -6.49 -14.72
N GLN A 300 -17.06 -6.66 -15.81
CA GLN A 300 -16.99 -5.67 -16.90
C GLN A 300 -18.35 -5.42 -17.55
N ASN A 301 -19.12 -6.49 -17.83
CA ASN A 301 -20.48 -6.34 -18.34
C ASN A 301 -21.37 -5.57 -17.34
N ARG A 302 -21.24 -5.86 -16.04
CA ARG A 302 -21.94 -5.14 -14.98
C ARG A 302 -21.58 -3.65 -14.95
N HIS A 303 -20.29 -3.32 -15.05
CA HIS A 303 -19.82 -1.94 -15.08
C HIS A 303 -20.32 -1.19 -16.32
N ALA A 304 -20.26 -1.81 -17.50
CA ALA A 304 -20.79 -1.25 -18.74
C ALA A 304 -22.30 -0.97 -18.67
N ALA A 305 -23.03 -1.74 -17.87
CA ALA A 305 -24.45 -1.52 -17.58
C ALA A 305 -24.71 -0.42 -16.51
N GLY A 306 -23.70 0.38 -16.13
CA GLY A 306 -23.81 1.47 -15.16
C GLY A 306 -23.98 1.04 -13.70
N LYS A 307 -23.69 -0.24 -13.37
CA LYS A 307 -23.79 -0.77 -12.01
C LYS A 307 -22.42 -0.79 -11.34
N ALA A 308 -22.38 -0.70 -10.01
CA ALA A 308 -21.14 -0.79 -9.25
C ALA A 308 -20.41 -2.11 -9.50
N SER A 309 -19.12 -2.06 -9.79
CA SER A 309 -18.25 -3.22 -9.98
C SER A 309 -17.86 -3.85 -8.65
N MET A 310 -17.39 -5.10 -8.68
CA MET A 310 -16.81 -5.78 -7.51
C MET A 310 -15.56 -5.05 -6.98
N TYR A 311 -14.81 -4.39 -7.87
CA TYR A 311 -13.67 -3.57 -7.48
C TYR A 311 -14.11 -2.32 -6.72
N ALA A 312 -15.24 -1.71 -7.08
CA ALA A 312 -15.80 -0.57 -6.36
C ALA A 312 -16.22 -0.93 -4.91
N THR A 313 -16.53 -2.19 -4.65
CA THR A 313 -16.85 -2.71 -3.30
C THR A 313 -15.63 -3.31 -2.59
N GLY A 314 -14.44 -3.27 -3.20
CA GLY A 314 -13.21 -3.77 -2.60
C GLY A 314 -13.05 -5.29 -2.62
N THR A 315 -13.65 -5.98 -3.58
CA THR A 315 -13.45 -7.41 -3.82
C THR A 315 -12.27 -7.64 -4.77
N VAL A 316 -11.33 -8.50 -4.37
CA VAL A 316 -10.16 -8.90 -5.16
C VAL A 316 -10.27 -10.38 -5.55
N LEU A 317 -9.77 -10.74 -6.72
CA LEU A 317 -9.70 -12.11 -7.20
C LEU A 317 -8.30 -12.68 -6.96
N VAL A 318 -8.22 -13.92 -6.48
CA VAL A 318 -6.97 -14.64 -6.26
C VAL A 318 -6.98 -15.92 -7.08
N ASP A 319 -6.01 -16.08 -7.99
CA ASP A 319 -5.79 -17.34 -8.71
C ASP A 319 -5.05 -18.34 -7.82
N ALA A 320 -5.69 -19.42 -7.38
CA ALA A 320 -5.10 -20.44 -6.52
C ALA A 320 -3.99 -21.27 -7.18
N GLY A 321 -3.95 -21.34 -8.51
CA GLY A 321 -3.04 -22.18 -9.26
C GLY A 321 -3.36 -23.67 -9.12
N GLY A 322 -4.66 -24.00 -9.09
CA GLY A 322 -5.22 -25.35 -9.07
C GLY A 322 -6.01 -25.71 -7.80
N CYS A 323 -6.87 -26.74 -7.93
CA CYS A 323 -7.79 -27.19 -6.89
C CYS A 323 -7.09 -27.51 -5.54
N ASP A 324 -5.93 -28.17 -5.55
CA ASP A 324 -5.21 -28.54 -4.31
C ASP A 324 -4.83 -27.34 -3.41
N LYS A 325 -4.69 -26.16 -4.01
CA LYS A 325 -4.24 -24.93 -3.32
C LYS A 325 -5.39 -24.04 -2.90
N ILE A 326 -6.60 -24.24 -3.44
CA ILE A 326 -7.71 -23.29 -3.30
C ILE A 326 -8.12 -23.10 -1.84
N LEU A 327 -8.40 -24.20 -1.12
CA LEU A 327 -8.80 -24.14 0.28
C LEU A 327 -7.66 -23.70 1.19
N GLY A 328 -6.42 -24.11 0.89
CA GLY A 328 -5.25 -23.66 1.65
C GLY A 328 -5.11 -22.14 1.65
N ARG A 329 -5.33 -21.51 0.49
CA ARG A 329 -5.31 -20.05 0.36
C ARG A 329 -6.55 -19.38 0.95
N ALA A 330 -7.73 -19.97 0.76
CA ALA A 330 -8.97 -19.40 1.28
C ALA A 330 -8.97 -19.37 2.82
N LEU A 331 -8.60 -20.48 3.46
CA LEU A 331 -8.44 -20.58 4.92
C LEU A 331 -7.41 -19.58 5.44
N ALA A 332 -6.26 -19.45 4.75
CA ALA A 332 -5.22 -18.48 5.08
C ALA A 332 -5.77 -17.04 5.23
N PHE A 333 -6.60 -16.60 4.28
CA PHE A 333 -7.23 -15.28 4.37
C PHE A 333 -8.35 -15.22 5.41
N GLN A 334 -9.13 -16.29 5.57
CA GLN A 334 -10.22 -16.34 6.55
C GLN A 334 -9.70 -16.23 7.98
N THR A 335 -8.60 -16.92 8.31
CA THR A 335 -7.93 -16.82 9.62
C THR A 335 -7.48 -15.39 9.92
N MET A 336 -7.09 -14.63 8.89
CA MET A 336 -6.77 -13.20 9.00
C MET A 336 -8.02 -12.28 9.14
N GLY A 337 -9.23 -12.84 9.09
CA GLY A 337 -10.50 -12.13 9.23
C GLY A 337 -11.03 -11.50 7.95
N TYR A 338 -10.56 -11.94 6.79
CA TYR A 338 -11.13 -11.50 5.52
C TYR A 338 -12.48 -12.18 5.29
N ARG A 339 -13.36 -11.50 4.57
CA ARG A 339 -14.52 -12.15 3.97
C ARG A 339 -14.05 -12.90 2.72
N VAL A 340 -14.17 -14.23 2.72
CA VAL A 340 -13.59 -15.09 1.68
C VAL A 340 -14.65 -15.99 1.06
N ALA A 341 -14.56 -16.17 -0.26
CA ALA A 341 -15.27 -17.22 -0.99
C ALA A 341 -14.32 -17.94 -1.93
N THR A 342 -14.73 -19.12 -2.39
CA THR A 342 -14.02 -19.88 -3.43
C THR A 342 -14.89 -20.04 -4.67
N PHE A 343 -14.27 -20.09 -5.85
CA PHE A 343 -14.93 -20.45 -7.10
C PHE A 343 -14.08 -21.47 -7.87
N ARG A 344 -14.63 -22.67 -8.10
CA ARG A 344 -13.88 -23.81 -8.65
C ARG A 344 -14.71 -24.73 -9.55
N ASP A 345 -13.99 -25.56 -10.28
CA ASP A 345 -14.55 -26.73 -10.93
C ASP A 345 -14.89 -27.82 -9.89
N ASP A 346 -15.70 -28.81 -10.27
CA ASP A 346 -16.02 -29.97 -9.41
C ASP A 346 -15.64 -31.31 -10.07
N ASP A 347 -14.76 -31.28 -11.08
CA ASP A 347 -14.14 -32.47 -11.69
C ASP A 347 -13.04 -33.06 -10.80
N VAL A 348 -12.27 -32.21 -10.10
CA VAL A 348 -11.34 -32.57 -9.03
C VAL A 348 -11.78 -31.89 -7.74
N LYS A 349 -11.95 -32.67 -6.68
CA LYS A 349 -12.48 -32.17 -5.40
C LYS A 349 -11.36 -31.94 -4.39
N PRO A 350 -11.36 -30.80 -3.67
CA PRO A 350 -10.40 -30.55 -2.61
C PRO A 350 -10.74 -31.41 -1.38
N ASN A 351 -9.88 -31.36 -0.36
CA ASN A 351 -10.10 -32.12 0.88
C ASN A 351 -11.45 -31.74 1.54
N PRO A 352 -12.41 -32.67 1.68
CA PRO A 352 -13.73 -32.36 2.24
C PRO A 352 -13.72 -31.82 3.67
N GLY A 353 -12.78 -32.25 4.50
CA GLY A 353 -12.64 -31.75 5.87
C GLY A 353 -12.19 -30.29 5.90
N LYS A 354 -11.31 -29.87 4.98
CA LYS A 354 -10.93 -28.47 4.82
C LYS A 354 -12.07 -27.63 4.26
N GLU A 355 -12.87 -28.17 3.34
CA GLU A 355 -14.03 -27.47 2.77
C GLU A 355 -15.08 -27.21 3.86
N ALA A 356 -15.40 -28.24 4.64
CA ALA A 356 -16.31 -28.12 5.77
C ALA A 356 -15.82 -27.12 6.83
N ALA A 357 -14.53 -27.11 7.17
CA ALA A 357 -13.98 -26.13 8.09
C ALA A 357 -14.10 -24.69 7.55
N PHE A 358 -13.78 -24.50 6.27
CA PHE A 358 -13.91 -23.20 5.59
C PHE A 358 -15.34 -22.68 5.62
N GLU A 359 -16.34 -23.53 5.33
CA GLU A 359 -17.76 -23.16 5.36
C GLU A 359 -18.27 -22.88 6.79
N VAL A 360 -17.84 -23.67 7.78
CA VAL A 360 -18.21 -23.47 9.20
C VAL A 360 -17.75 -22.10 9.71
N ASP A 361 -16.56 -21.66 9.29
CA ASP A 361 -16.00 -20.36 9.67
C ASP A 361 -16.56 -19.19 8.81
N GLY A 362 -17.62 -19.44 8.03
CA GLY A 362 -18.36 -18.43 7.26
C GLY A 362 -17.87 -18.21 5.82
N GLY A 363 -17.04 -19.12 5.30
CA GLY A 363 -16.60 -19.11 3.91
C GLY A 363 -17.70 -19.59 2.96
N GLU A 364 -17.77 -19.02 1.76
CA GLU A 364 -18.75 -19.45 0.74
C GLU A 364 -18.07 -20.20 -0.41
N VAL A 365 -18.67 -21.31 -0.85
CA VAL A 365 -18.14 -22.15 -1.94
C VAL A 365 -19.05 -22.07 -3.15
N PHE A 366 -18.54 -21.48 -4.24
CA PHE A 366 -19.17 -21.55 -5.56
C PHE A 366 -18.49 -22.66 -6.36
N LYS A 367 -19.26 -23.61 -6.86
CA LYS A 367 -18.75 -24.69 -7.70
C LYS A 367 -19.74 -25.07 -8.78
N TRP A 368 -19.22 -25.63 -9.85
CA TRP A 368 -20.05 -26.23 -10.89
C TRP A 368 -20.68 -27.54 -10.43
N ARG A 369 -21.52 -28.13 -11.30
CA ARG A 369 -22.18 -29.40 -10.99
C ARG A 369 -21.14 -30.51 -10.83
N ASP A 370 -21.51 -31.52 -10.06
CA ASP A 370 -20.65 -32.67 -9.77
C ASP A 370 -20.00 -33.25 -11.04
N GLY A 371 -18.66 -33.32 -11.04
CA GLY A 371 -17.87 -33.83 -12.16
C GLY A 371 -17.66 -32.86 -13.33
N ASN A 372 -18.23 -31.65 -13.28
CA ASN A 372 -18.07 -30.67 -14.35
C ASN A 372 -16.90 -29.72 -14.08
N LYS A 373 -16.11 -29.52 -15.13
CA LYS A 373 -15.20 -28.38 -15.31
C LYS A 373 -15.88 -27.22 -16.00
N LEU A 374 -15.28 -26.04 -15.92
CA LEU A 374 -15.83 -24.79 -16.45
C LEU A 374 -16.30 -24.90 -17.91
N GLU A 375 -15.48 -25.45 -18.80
CA GLU A 375 -15.86 -25.53 -20.22
C GLU A 375 -17.04 -26.50 -20.43
N VAL A 376 -17.09 -27.62 -19.72
CA VAL A 376 -18.23 -28.55 -19.78
C VAL A 376 -19.50 -27.86 -19.30
N GLU A 377 -19.40 -27.09 -18.23
CA GLU A 377 -20.53 -26.33 -17.70
C GLU A 377 -21.01 -25.27 -18.71
N LEU A 378 -20.10 -24.55 -19.39
CA LEU A 378 -20.43 -23.55 -20.40
C LEU A 378 -21.18 -24.16 -21.59
N PHE A 379 -20.62 -25.18 -22.24
CA PHE A 379 -21.23 -25.81 -23.42
C PHE A 379 -22.51 -26.59 -23.06
N GLY A 380 -22.60 -27.13 -21.84
CA GLY A 380 -23.79 -27.80 -21.34
C GLY A 380 -24.96 -26.86 -21.02
N SER A 381 -24.68 -25.61 -20.64
CA SER A 381 -25.67 -24.71 -20.01
C SER A 381 -26.08 -23.51 -20.85
N LEU A 382 -25.25 -23.11 -21.81
CA LEU A 382 -25.52 -21.96 -22.66
C LEU A 382 -26.52 -22.32 -23.78
N PRO A 383 -27.37 -21.37 -24.21
CA PRO A 383 -28.25 -21.59 -25.37
C PRO A 383 -27.43 -21.77 -26.64
N GLU A 384 -28.04 -22.39 -27.66
CA GLU A 384 -27.41 -22.80 -28.92
C GLU A 384 -26.70 -21.63 -29.62
N ASN A 385 -27.32 -20.45 -29.61
CA ASN A 385 -26.73 -19.26 -30.23
C ASN A 385 -25.44 -18.81 -29.51
N ALA A 386 -25.37 -18.94 -28.19
CA ALA A 386 -24.16 -18.66 -27.42
C ALA A 386 -23.09 -19.73 -27.65
N VAL A 387 -23.47 -21.00 -27.75
CA VAL A 387 -22.55 -22.09 -28.12
C VAL A 387 -21.98 -21.87 -29.52
N ASN A 388 -22.78 -21.40 -30.48
CA ASN A 388 -22.30 -21.04 -31.80
C ASN A 388 -21.23 -19.93 -31.74
N ILE A 389 -21.45 -18.88 -30.92
CA ILE A 389 -20.44 -17.82 -30.72
C ILE A 389 -19.16 -18.38 -30.12
N LEU A 390 -19.25 -19.29 -29.13
CA LEU A 390 -18.07 -19.95 -28.57
C LEU A 390 -17.32 -20.77 -29.63
N LEU A 391 -18.04 -21.50 -30.49
CA LEU A 391 -17.42 -22.29 -31.55
C LEU A 391 -16.69 -21.42 -32.58
N GLU A 392 -17.32 -20.32 -33.01
CA GLU A 392 -16.68 -19.35 -33.92
C GLU A 392 -15.42 -18.74 -33.31
N LYS A 393 -15.45 -18.40 -32.00
CA LYS A 393 -14.26 -17.91 -31.29
C LYS A 393 -13.11 -18.91 -31.28
N VAL A 394 -13.40 -20.21 -31.15
CA VAL A 394 -12.35 -21.25 -31.18
C VAL A 394 -11.74 -21.35 -32.58
N LEU A 395 -12.54 -21.13 -33.62
CA LEU A 395 -12.11 -21.17 -35.03
C LEU A 395 -11.24 -19.97 -35.44
N GLU A 396 -11.22 -18.89 -34.66
CA GLU A 396 -10.31 -17.76 -34.88
C GLU A 396 -8.83 -18.19 -34.70
N ASP A 397 -8.56 -19.07 -33.74
CA ASP A 397 -7.21 -19.49 -33.36
C ASP A 397 -6.87 -20.94 -33.76
N ARG A 398 -7.87 -21.73 -34.20
CA ARG A 398 -7.70 -23.17 -34.49
C ARG A 398 -8.32 -23.58 -35.80
N SER A 399 -7.70 -24.56 -36.45
CA SER A 399 -8.23 -25.13 -37.68
C SER A 399 -9.48 -25.99 -37.43
N GLU A 400 -10.39 -26.03 -38.41
CA GLU A 400 -11.56 -26.91 -38.38
C GLU A 400 -11.19 -28.38 -38.18
N THR A 401 -10.11 -28.83 -38.81
CA THR A 401 -9.59 -30.20 -38.68
C THR A 401 -9.21 -30.51 -37.24
N GLU A 402 -8.52 -29.58 -36.56
CA GLU A 402 -8.13 -29.78 -35.16
C GLU A 402 -9.35 -29.91 -34.25
N ILE A 403 -10.36 -29.05 -34.42
CA ILE A 403 -11.59 -29.11 -33.63
C ILE A 403 -12.33 -30.42 -33.91
N ASN A 404 -12.45 -30.80 -35.19
CA ASN A 404 -13.12 -32.04 -35.57
C ASN A 404 -12.45 -33.28 -34.98
N ASP A 405 -11.11 -33.33 -34.99
CA ASP A 405 -10.34 -34.43 -34.41
C ASP A 405 -10.54 -34.50 -32.89
N GLN A 406 -10.59 -33.35 -32.22
CA GLN A 406 -10.84 -33.29 -30.78
C GLN A 406 -12.26 -33.77 -30.43
N LEU A 407 -13.28 -33.34 -31.19
CA LEU A 407 -14.66 -33.78 -31.00
C LEU A 407 -14.79 -35.29 -31.24
N SER A 408 -14.22 -35.79 -32.33
CA SER A 408 -14.26 -37.22 -32.67
C SER A 408 -13.53 -38.04 -31.60
N SER A 409 -12.36 -37.59 -31.15
CA SER A 409 -11.59 -38.29 -30.11
C SER A 409 -12.32 -38.34 -28.76
N ARG A 410 -13.04 -37.30 -28.37
CA ARG A 410 -13.75 -37.24 -27.07
C ARG A 410 -15.09 -37.96 -27.08
N SER A 411 -15.74 -37.99 -28.24
CA SER A 411 -17.05 -38.64 -28.41
C SER A 411 -16.97 -40.10 -28.86
N GLY A 412 -15.77 -40.68 -29.05
CA GLY A 412 -15.63 -42.01 -29.61
C GLY A 412 -16.07 -42.10 -31.08
N ASN A 413 -15.81 -41.05 -31.86
CA ASN A 413 -16.22 -40.82 -33.24
C ASN A 413 -17.74 -40.65 -33.45
N ALA A 414 -18.51 -40.41 -32.39
CA ALA A 414 -19.95 -40.17 -32.49
C ALA A 414 -20.31 -38.75 -32.95
N VAL A 415 -19.48 -37.76 -32.60
CA VAL A 415 -19.73 -36.34 -32.89
C VAL A 415 -18.58 -35.77 -33.73
N THR A 416 -18.93 -35.06 -34.80
CA THR A 416 -18.02 -34.33 -35.69
C THR A 416 -18.40 -32.85 -35.75
N LEU A 417 -17.48 -32.00 -36.21
CA LEU A 417 -17.77 -30.57 -36.40
C LEU A 417 -18.94 -30.35 -37.38
N ALA A 418 -19.08 -31.21 -38.40
CA ALA A 418 -20.19 -31.15 -39.34
C ALA A 418 -21.54 -31.43 -38.67
N ILE A 419 -21.61 -32.43 -37.78
CA ILE A 419 -22.82 -32.73 -37.00
C ILE A 419 -23.17 -31.54 -36.10
N VAL A 420 -22.19 -30.98 -35.39
CA VAL A 420 -22.40 -29.81 -34.53
C VAL A 420 -22.96 -28.62 -35.32
N ARG A 421 -22.39 -28.31 -36.49
CA ARG A 421 -22.86 -27.22 -37.35
C ARG A 421 -24.27 -27.44 -37.90
N ASP A 422 -24.59 -28.67 -38.30
CA ASP A 422 -25.94 -29.02 -38.76
C ASP A 422 -26.99 -28.88 -37.65
N GLU A 423 -26.67 -29.34 -36.44
CA GLU A 423 -27.53 -29.17 -35.26
C GLU A 423 -27.73 -27.68 -34.93
N LEU A 424 -26.63 -26.91 -34.81
CA LEU A 424 -26.69 -25.47 -34.54
C LEU A 424 -27.48 -24.71 -35.63
N GLY A 425 -27.34 -25.10 -36.91
CA GLY A 425 -28.11 -24.54 -38.01
C GLY A 425 -29.62 -24.80 -37.92
N LYS A 426 -30.03 -25.86 -37.22
CA LYS A 426 -31.43 -26.17 -36.89
C LYS A 426 -31.90 -25.52 -35.59
N GLY A 427 -31.02 -24.80 -34.88
CA GLY A 427 -31.33 -24.17 -33.60
C GLY A 427 -31.50 -25.15 -32.45
N VAL A 428 -30.92 -26.36 -32.55
CA VAL A 428 -30.95 -27.40 -31.53
C VAL A 428 -29.51 -27.87 -31.29
N LEU A 429 -29.18 -28.35 -30.10
CA LEU A 429 -27.90 -29.01 -29.87
C LEU A 429 -28.10 -30.20 -28.93
N SER A 430 -27.74 -31.39 -29.40
CA SER A 430 -27.93 -32.64 -28.67
C SER A 430 -27.06 -32.68 -27.41
N GLY A 431 -27.50 -33.46 -26.42
CA GLY A 431 -26.72 -33.65 -25.18
C GLY A 431 -25.34 -34.26 -25.45
N GLU A 432 -25.23 -35.14 -26.45
CA GLU A 432 -23.96 -35.73 -26.88
C GLU A 432 -23.03 -34.67 -27.50
N ALA A 433 -23.56 -33.81 -28.38
CA ALA A 433 -22.79 -32.71 -28.98
C ALA A 433 -22.31 -31.71 -27.92
N ARG A 434 -23.18 -31.32 -26.98
CA ARG A 434 -22.83 -30.43 -25.85
C ARG A 434 -21.69 -31.00 -25.01
N LYS A 435 -21.80 -32.28 -24.65
CA LYS A 435 -20.78 -32.98 -23.87
C LYS A 435 -19.45 -33.06 -24.64
N ALA A 436 -19.49 -33.44 -25.91
CA ALA A 436 -18.30 -33.53 -26.76
C ALA A 436 -17.58 -32.18 -26.90
N LEU A 437 -18.33 -31.09 -27.12
CA LEU A 437 -17.79 -29.73 -27.16
C LEU A 437 -17.13 -29.34 -25.84
N GLY A 438 -17.80 -29.57 -24.71
CA GLY A 438 -17.26 -29.27 -23.38
C GLY A 438 -15.98 -30.04 -23.04
N GLU A 439 -15.95 -31.35 -23.33
CA GLU A 439 -14.79 -32.19 -23.08
C GLU A 439 -13.60 -31.85 -24.00
N ALA A 440 -13.87 -31.53 -25.27
CA ALA A 440 -12.87 -31.04 -26.20
C ALA A 440 -12.29 -29.70 -25.71
N ALA A 441 -13.16 -28.78 -25.30
CA ALA A 441 -12.80 -27.45 -24.85
C ALA A 441 -11.91 -27.43 -23.61
N GLY A 442 -12.22 -28.24 -22.59
CA GLY A 442 -11.38 -28.27 -21.39
C GLY A 442 -10.09 -29.10 -21.52
N GLY A 443 -9.77 -29.65 -22.69
CA GLY A 443 -8.49 -30.33 -22.94
C GLY A 443 -8.21 -31.59 -22.09
N ASN A 444 -6.93 -32.01 -22.02
CA ASN A 444 -6.40 -33.06 -21.13
C ASN A 444 -5.41 -32.49 -20.10
N SER A 445 -5.09 -33.30 -19.08
CA SER A 445 -4.14 -32.99 -18.00
C SER A 445 -2.71 -32.64 -18.47
N GLU A 446 -2.39 -32.88 -19.75
CA GLU A 446 -1.08 -32.57 -20.35
C GLU A 446 -1.02 -31.22 -21.09
N GLY A 447 -2.04 -30.36 -20.91
CA GLY A 447 -1.92 -28.91 -21.10
C GLY A 447 -1.83 -28.37 -22.54
N LYS A 448 -1.84 -29.20 -23.58
CA LYS A 448 -1.62 -28.73 -24.97
C LYS A 448 -2.86 -28.50 -25.84
N LYS A 449 -4.09 -28.69 -25.35
CA LYS A 449 -5.30 -28.66 -26.20
C LYS A 449 -6.56 -27.99 -25.61
N ALA A 450 -6.48 -27.30 -24.48
CA ALA A 450 -7.65 -26.59 -23.93
C ALA A 450 -7.95 -25.31 -24.73
N TRP A 451 -9.22 -25.04 -25.02
CA TRP A 451 -9.66 -23.94 -25.88
C TRP A 451 -9.54 -22.57 -25.19
N PHE A 452 -9.90 -22.47 -23.92
CA PHE A 452 -10.10 -21.19 -23.22
C PHE A 452 -9.29 -21.09 -21.92
N LYS A 453 -7.95 -21.24 -22.00
CA LYS A 453 -7.10 -21.34 -20.80
C LYS A 453 -6.57 -20.01 -20.24
N SER A 454 -6.75 -18.89 -20.95
CA SER A 454 -6.22 -17.59 -20.53
C SER A 454 -7.28 -16.73 -19.82
N VAL A 455 -6.81 -15.83 -18.94
CA VAL A 455 -7.68 -14.82 -18.30
C VAL A 455 -8.40 -13.98 -19.35
N GLY A 456 -7.70 -13.57 -20.42
CA GLY A 456 -8.27 -12.72 -21.47
C GLY A 456 -9.40 -13.39 -22.25
N ALA A 457 -9.20 -14.65 -22.66
CA ALA A 457 -10.23 -15.40 -23.39
C ALA A 457 -11.50 -15.57 -22.56
N MET A 458 -11.37 -15.98 -21.28
CA MET A 458 -12.53 -16.15 -20.41
C MET A 458 -13.15 -14.82 -19.96
N GLU A 459 -12.40 -13.73 -19.90
CA GLU A 459 -12.93 -12.38 -19.67
C GLU A 459 -13.85 -11.96 -20.81
N GLU A 460 -13.45 -12.19 -22.05
CA GLU A 460 -14.28 -11.91 -23.21
C GLU A 460 -15.54 -12.80 -23.23
N ILE A 461 -15.39 -14.11 -23.02
CA ILE A 461 -16.51 -15.05 -22.92
C ILE A 461 -17.50 -14.64 -21.82
N GLY A 462 -17.01 -14.29 -20.64
CA GLY A 462 -17.84 -13.82 -19.53
C GLY A 462 -18.65 -12.58 -19.90
N ARG A 463 -18.01 -11.61 -20.56
CA ARG A 463 -18.59 -10.32 -20.91
C ARG A 463 -19.60 -10.40 -22.06
N GLU A 464 -19.24 -11.11 -23.12
CA GLU A 464 -19.91 -11.04 -24.44
C GLU A 464 -20.78 -12.26 -24.73
N VAL A 465 -20.50 -13.39 -24.08
CA VAL A 465 -21.26 -14.63 -24.31
C VAL A 465 -22.13 -14.94 -23.10
N VAL A 466 -21.53 -15.12 -21.92
CA VAL A 466 -22.23 -15.61 -20.73
C VAL A 466 -23.32 -14.64 -20.27
N ILE A 467 -22.98 -13.39 -19.98
CA ILE A 467 -23.98 -12.45 -19.42
C ILE A 467 -25.11 -12.10 -20.40
N PRO A 468 -24.87 -11.80 -21.69
CA PRO A 468 -25.94 -11.51 -22.64
C PRO A 468 -26.93 -12.67 -22.81
N HIS A 469 -26.49 -13.91 -22.61
CA HIS A 469 -27.30 -15.12 -22.78
C HIS A 469 -27.81 -15.73 -21.48
N LEU A 470 -27.37 -15.21 -20.32
CA LEU A 470 -27.61 -15.79 -19.00
C LEU A 470 -29.08 -16.05 -18.68
N LEU A 471 -29.99 -15.18 -19.16
CA LEU A 471 -31.43 -15.33 -18.91
C LEU A 471 -32.01 -16.61 -19.53
N LYS A 472 -31.47 -17.03 -20.69
CA LYS A 472 -31.89 -18.22 -21.44
C LYS A 472 -31.03 -19.46 -21.13
N SER A 473 -29.99 -19.31 -20.32
CA SER A 473 -29.14 -20.43 -19.88
C SER A 473 -29.85 -21.31 -18.86
N ASP A 474 -29.30 -22.51 -18.67
CA ASP A 474 -29.72 -23.46 -17.64
C ASP A 474 -29.86 -22.82 -16.25
N VAL A 475 -30.84 -23.29 -15.49
CA VAL A 475 -31.22 -22.71 -14.19
C VAL A 475 -30.12 -22.88 -13.15
N ALA A 476 -29.43 -24.02 -13.10
CA ALA A 476 -28.38 -24.28 -12.12
C ALA A 476 -27.15 -23.41 -12.39
N PHE A 477 -26.71 -23.36 -13.65
CA PHE A 477 -25.61 -22.50 -14.09
C PHE A 477 -25.88 -21.02 -13.77
N LYS A 478 -27.08 -20.53 -14.14
CA LYS A 478 -27.51 -19.17 -13.83
C LYS A 478 -27.50 -18.90 -12.32
N GLY A 479 -27.91 -19.87 -11.52
CA GLY A 479 -27.92 -19.79 -10.06
C GLY A 479 -26.54 -19.48 -9.49
N VAL A 480 -25.52 -20.24 -9.89
CA VAL A 480 -24.13 -20.04 -9.45
C VAL A 480 -23.61 -18.65 -9.84
N ILE A 481 -23.78 -18.25 -11.12
CA ILE A 481 -23.35 -16.94 -11.61
C ILE A 481 -24.01 -15.79 -10.84
N VAL A 482 -25.32 -15.87 -10.59
CA VAL A 482 -26.07 -14.83 -9.88
C VAL A 482 -25.64 -14.77 -8.40
N ALA A 483 -25.48 -15.91 -7.74
CA ALA A 483 -25.05 -15.98 -6.35
C ALA A 483 -23.65 -15.41 -6.16
N MET A 484 -22.68 -15.88 -6.97
CA MET A 484 -21.31 -15.38 -6.96
C MET A 484 -21.26 -13.88 -7.25
N ARG A 485 -21.98 -13.40 -8.25
CA ARG A 485 -22.04 -11.96 -8.57
C ARG A 485 -22.60 -11.15 -7.39
N LYS A 486 -23.66 -11.63 -6.74
CA LYS A 486 -24.25 -10.99 -5.56
C LYS A 486 -23.25 -10.94 -4.41
N TRP A 487 -22.50 -12.01 -4.21
CA TRP A 487 -21.46 -12.11 -3.18
C TRP A 487 -20.33 -11.11 -3.41
N CYS A 488 -19.83 -10.99 -4.63
CA CYS A 488 -18.72 -10.11 -4.98
C CYS A 488 -19.02 -8.62 -4.77
N VAL A 489 -20.30 -8.21 -4.83
CA VAL A 489 -20.72 -6.80 -4.67
C VAL A 489 -21.44 -6.52 -3.34
N GLY A 490 -21.55 -7.52 -2.46
CA GLY A 490 -22.30 -7.42 -1.21
C GLY A 490 -21.45 -7.02 0.01
N ALA A 491 -20.21 -6.55 -0.20
CA ALA A 491 -19.23 -6.27 0.85
C ALA A 491 -19.46 -4.94 1.58
#